data_AF-A0A966UVH1-F1
#
_entry.id   AF-A0A966UVH1-F1
#
_cell.length_a   1.000
_cell.length_b   1.000
_cell.length_c   1.000
_cell.angle_alpha   90.00
_cell.angle_beta   90.00
_cell.angle_gamma   90.00
#
_symmetry.space_group_name_H-M   'P 1'
#
loop_
_entity.id
_entity.type
_entity.pdbx_description
1 polymer ?
#
loop_
_entity_poly.entity_id
_entity_poly.type
_entity_poly.pdbx_seq_one_letter_code
_entity_poly.pdbx_strand_id
1 'polypeptide(L)'
;MNSILDANQKGFAADLMQAAQLSRNPQEKIPEGKKIRQDAVGPTVSALLYHFKNPAAARTEKVNVFRLIEGLIPAADPGTATECWSRLALAAYDSGLVGEGTVAAHKSMELAQSLDPRTEGYAGGLRNAALALLVTGDKPEALRCLELASAKPELIAFFFQPEAMMAIAEGYEKAGEKEKANTYWLRAIKTAKGHHHPRARQMNVVLLLSNMARAGVAPSPEVMEVIEAIGRGEGGGDTKTNAVTSPAKQDKKETKDKRDKKKKESKVPTAQ
;
A
#
# COMPACT_ATOMS: atom_id res chain seq x y z
N MET A 1 -26.10 24.43 -14.70
CA MET A 1 -25.83 23.04 -14.25
C MET A 1 -25.19 23.12 -12.89
N ASN A 2 -25.80 22.55 -11.84
CA ASN A 2 -25.16 22.47 -10.53
C ASN A 2 -24.00 21.48 -10.61
N SER A 3 -22.82 21.89 -10.16
CA SER A 3 -21.63 21.03 -10.13
C SER A 3 -21.87 19.85 -9.18
N ILE A 4 -21.58 18.63 -9.65
CA ILE A 4 -21.73 17.36 -8.90
C ILE A 4 -20.76 17.30 -7.71
N LEU A 5 -19.68 18.10 -7.73
CA LEU A 5 -18.64 18.08 -6.71
C LEU A 5 -18.96 19.00 -5.53
N ASP A 6 -18.69 18.51 -4.33
CA ASP A 6 -18.70 19.34 -3.12
C ASP A 6 -17.49 20.31 -3.10
N ALA A 7 -17.46 21.23 -2.12
CA ALA A 7 -16.41 22.24 -2.01
C ALA A 7 -15.02 21.63 -1.77
N ASN A 8 -14.93 20.53 -1.02
CA ASN A 8 -13.66 19.85 -0.75
C ASN A 8 -13.13 19.17 -2.01
N GLN A 9 -14.00 18.48 -2.74
CA GLN A 9 -13.67 17.84 -4.01
C GLN A 9 -13.24 18.85 -5.08
N LYS A 10 -13.86 20.04 -5.12
CA LYS A 10 -13.42 21.14 -5.99
C LYS A 10 -12.03 21.66 -5.61
N GLY A 11 -11.75 21.80 -4.31
CA GLY A 11 -10.42 22.18 -3.83
C GLY A 11 -9.36 21.16 -4.24
N PHE A 12 -9.63 19.87 -4.06
CA PHE A 12 -8.72 18.80 -4.49
C PHE A 12 -8.47 18.83 -6.00
N ALA A 13 -9.54 18.94 -6.80
CA ALA A 13 -9.43 19.01 -8.25
C ALA A 13 -8.61 20.23 -8.69
N ALA A 14 -8.77 21.38 -8.02
CA ALA A 14 -7.99 22.57 -8.29
C ALA A 14 -6.49 22.41 -7.94
N ASP A 15 -6.18 21.73 -6.83
CA ASP A 15 -4.80 21.41 -6.46
C ASP A 15 -4.15 20.46 -7.48
N LEU A 16 -4.88 19.42 -7.92
CA LEU A 16 -4.43 18.49 -8.96
C LEU A 16 -4.25 19.17 -10.31
N MET A 17 -5.15 20.07 -10.69
CA MET A 17 -5.01 20.86 -11.91
C MET A 17 -3.78 21.77 -11.85
N GLN A 18 -3.54 22.40 -10.69
CA GLN A 18 -2.33 23.19 -10.48
C GLN A 18 -1.07 22.31 -10.55
N ALA A 19 -1.09 21.12 -9.95
CA ALA A 19 -0.01 20.15 -10.06
C ALA A 19 0.28 19.78 -11.52
N ALA A 20 -0.76 19.51 -12.31
CA ALA A 20 -0.65 19.21 -13.74
C ALA A 20 -0.16 20.42 -14.56
N GLN A 21 -0.48 21.65 -14.14
CA GLN A 21 0.02 22.85 -14.77
C GLN A 21 1.50 23.07 -14.47
N LEU A 22 1.89 22.94 -13.19
CA LEU A 22 3.28 22.98 -12.74
C LEU A 22 4.13 21.89 -13.40
N SER A 23 3.55 20.71 -13.65
CA SER A 23 4.23 19.66 -14.38
C SER A 23 4.50 20.11 -15.82
N ARG A 24 3.50 20.65 -16.53
CA ARG A 24 3.69 21.16 -17.90
C ARG A 24 4.66 22.34 -18.00
N ASN A 25 4.76 23.16 -16.96
CA ASN A 25 5.63 24.33 -16.93
C ASN A 25 6.35 24.44 -15.57
N PRO A 26 7.47 23.73 -15.37
CA PRO A 26 8.20 23.73 -14.09
C PRO A 26 8.76 25.09 -13.65
N GLN A 27 8.75 26.09 -14.54
CA GLN A 27 9.16 27.45 -14.24
C GLN A 27 8.06 28.26 -13.55
N GLU A 28 6.81 27.80 -13.61
CA GLU A 28 5.73 28.40 -12.85
C GLU A 28 5.95 28.16 -11.35
N LYS A 29 5.85 29.25 -10.58
CA LYS A 29 5.86 29.17 -9.13
C LYS A 29 4.45 28.93 -8.63
N ILE A 30 4.32 28.20 -7.54
CA ILE A 30 3.09 28.21 -6.75
C ILE A 30 2.83 29.68 -6.37
N PRO A 31 1.64 30.24 -6.67
CA PRO A 31 1.34 31.63 -6.32
C PRO A 31 1.59 31.85 -4.84
N GLU A 32 2.23 32.97 -4.52
CA GLU A 32 2.55 33.32 -3.14
C GLU A 32 1.28 33.33 -2.29
N GLY A 33 1.32 32.67 -1.12
CA GLY A 33 0.17 32.51 -0.23
C GLY A 33 -0.79 31.36 -0.59
N LYS A 34 -0.68 30.73 -1.77
CA LYS A 34 -1.48 29.54 -2.10
C LYS A 34 -0.88 28.31 -1.44
N LYS A 35 -1.61 27.72 -0.49
CA LYS A 35 -1.23 26.45 0.15
C LYS A 35 -1.87 25.29 -0.61
N ILE A 36 -1.06 24.29 -0.97
CA ILE A 36 -1.58 23.00 -1.44
C ILE A 36 -2.14 22.25 -0.23
N ARG A 37 -3.30 21.61 -0.38
CA ARG A 37 -3.88 20.81 0.70
C ARG A 37 -3.00 19.59 0.98
N GLN A 38 -2.92 19.21 2.24
CA GLN A 38 -2.07 18.13 2.73
C GLN A 38 -2.30 16.80 1.98
N ASP A 39 -3.56 16.45 1.73
CA ASP A 39 -4.01 15.27 0.99
C ASP A 39 -3.70 15.32 -0.52
N ALA A 40 -3.42 16.51 -1.07
CA ALA A 40 -3.06 16.70 -2.46
C ALA A 40 -1.55 16.62 -2.72
N VAL A 41 -0.71 16.66 -1.68
CA VAL A 41 0.76 16.63 -1.83
C VAL A 41 1.23 15.34 -2.48
N GLY A 42 0.83 14.17 -1.98
CA GLY A 42 1.25 12.87 -2.54
C GLY A 42 0.93 12.69 -4.04
N PRO A 43 -0.32 12.92 -4.48
CA PRO A 43 -0.68 12.93 -5.89
C PRO A 43 0.08 13.97 -6.72
N THR A 44 0.28 15.18 -6.18
CA THR A 44 1.04 16.25 -6.85
C THR A 44 2.49 15.84 -7.08
N VAL A 45 3.16 15.35 -6.04
CA VAL A 45 4.54 14.83 -6.14
C VAL A 45 4.58 13.69 -7.16
N SER A 46 3.63 12.77 -7.15
CA SER A 46 3.55 11.66 -8.12
C SER A 46 3.50 12.15 -9.57
N ALA A 47 2.71 13.19 -9.85
CA ALA A 47 2.62 13.78 -11.18
C ALA A 47 3.94 14.45 -11.59
N LEU A 48 4.56 15.22 -10.69
CA LEU A 48 5.84 15.90 -10.95
C LEU A 48 6.99 14.91 -11.17
N LEU A 49 7.02 13.78 -10.46
CA LEU A 49 8.03 12.73 -10.64
C LEU A 49 8.00 12.11 -12.04
N TYR A 50 6.90 12.22 -12.80
CA TYR A 50 6.85 11.76 -14.19
C TYR A 50 7.84 12.51 -15.09
N HIS A 51 8.22 13.75 -14.73
CA HIS A 51 9.22 14.53 -15.48
C HIS A 51 10.62 13.94 -15.42
N PHE A 52 10.96 13.27 -14.31
CA PHE A 52 12.26 12.59 -14.17
C PHE A 52 12.40 11.45 -15.17
N LYS A 53 11.28 10.78 -15.50
CA LYS A 53 11.24 9.69 -16.47
C LYS A 53 11.39 10.13 -17.93
N ASN A 54 11.31 11.44 -18.22
CA ASN A 54 11.57 11.95 -19.56
C ASN A 54 13.08 12.00 -19.83
N PRO A 55 13.64 11.16 -20.72
CA PRO A 55 15.06 11.19 -21.04
C PRO A 55 15.48 12.46 -21.80
N ALA A 56 14.54 13.15 -22.46
CA ALA A 56 14.80 14.38 -23.20
C ALA A 56 14.83 15.64 -22.32
N ALA A 57 14.36 15.57 -21.08
CA ALA A 57 14.35 16.71 -20.17
C ALA A 57 15.79 17.10 -19.77
N ALA A 58 16.12 18.38 -19.92
CA ALA A 58 17.44 18.89 -19.57
C ALA A 58 17.72 18.74 -18.07
N ARG A 59 18.99 18.58 -17.69
CA ARG A 59 19.38 18.46 -16.27
C ARG A 59 18.85 19.64 -15.42
N THR A 60 18.91 20.86 -15.95
CA THR A 60 18.40 22.08 -15.28
C THR A 60 16.91 22.02 -15.03
N GLU A 61 16.12 21.49 -15.97
CA GLU A 61 14.68 21.28 -15.79
C GLU A 61 14.41 20.28 -14.66
N LYS A 62 15.11 19.15 -14.64
CA LYS A 62 14.96 18.14 -13.59
C LYS A 62 15.32 18.69 -12.20
N VAL A 63 16.36 19.52 -12.11
CA VAL A 63 16.72 20.22 -10.86
C VAL A 63 15.62 21.19 -10.43
N ASN A 64 15.02 21.94 -11.35
CA ASN A 64 13.91 22.84 -11.01
C ASN A 64 12.69 22.07 -10.49
N VAL A 65 12.33 20.95 -11.14
CA VAL A 65 11.26 20.07 -10.66
C VAL A 65 11.60 19.50 -9.28
N PHE A 66 12.86 19.09 -9.05
CA PHE A 66 13.31 18.62 -7.74
C PHE A 66 13.07 19.68 -6.65
N ARG A 67 13.47 20.93 -6.89
CA ARG A 67 13.29 22.04 -5.93
C ARG A 67 11.82 22.36 -5.69
N LEU A 68 10.99 22.28 -6.71
CA LEU A 68 9.56 22.45 -6.59
C LEU A 68 8.97 21.36 -5.67
N ILE A 69 9.30 20.09 -5.88
CA ILE A 69 8.84 18.98 -5.03
C ILE A 69 9.33 19.17 -3.59
N GLU A 70 10.60 19.54 -3.40
CA GLU A 70 11.18 19.81 -2.07
C GLU A 70 10.40 20.90 -1.31
N GLY A 71 9.91 21.93 -2.00
CA GLY A 71 9.07 22.97 -1.40
C GLY A 71 7.65 22.51 -1.06
N LEU A 72 7.16 21.44 -1.69
CA LEU A 72 5.81 20.89 -1.48
C LEU A 72 5.73 19.92 -0.31
N ILE A 73 6.76 19.10 -0.13
CA ILE A 73 6.74 18.01 0.86
C ILE A 73 6.45 18.49 2.29
N PRO A 74 6.94 19.64 2.78
CA PRO A 74 6.63 20.14 4.13
C PRO A 74 5.14 20.37 4.42
N ALA A 75 4.28 20.43 3.39
CA ALA A 75 2.83 20.56 3.57
C ALA A 75 2.09 19.22 3.78
N ALA A 76 2.76 18.07 3.60
CA ALA A 76 2.19 16.74 3.81
C ALA A 76 2.19 16.35 5.31
N ASP A 77 1.39 15.35 5.68
CA ASP A 77 1.59 14.66 6.97
C ASP A 77 2.94 13.93 6.98
N PRO A 78 3.52 13.66 8.16
CA PRO A 78 4.83 13.02 8.25
C PRO A 78 4.96 11.69 7.49
N GLY A 79 3.89 10.88 7.43
CA GLY A 79 3.90 9.61 6.69
C GLY A 79 3.98 9.85 5.18
N THR A 80 3.08 10.66 4.64
CA THR A 80 3.08 11.05 3.22
C THR A 80 4.37 11.75 2.82
N ALA A 81 4.90 12.63 3.68
CA ALA A 81 6.15 13.34 3.43
C ALA A 81 7.35 12.38 3.37
N THR A 82 7.38 11.36 4.23
CA THR A 82 8.42 10.32 4.21
C THR A 82 8.41 9.54 2.88
N GLU A 83 7.20 9.13 2.44
CA GLU A 83 7.02 8.48 1.14
C GLU A 83 7.48 9.39 -0.01
N CYS A 84 7.06 10.65 -0.01
CA CYS A 84 7.40 11.60 -1.07
C CYS A 84 8.92 11.82 -1.16
N TRP A 85 9.63 11.96 -0.03
CA TRP A 85 11.09 12.08 -0.02
C TRP A 85 11.77 10.84 -0.60
N SER A 86 11.34 9.64 -0.24
CA SER A 86 11.93 8.41 -0.77
C SER A 86 11.74 8.26 -2.27
N ARG A 87 10.55 8.61 -2.79
CA ARG A 87 10.25 8.55 -4.22
C ARG A 87 11.00 9.60 -5.01
N LEU A 88 11.18 10.79 -4.44
CA LEU A 88 12.03 11.83 -5.01
C LEU A 88 13.49 11.37 -5.10
N ALA A 89 14.01 10.72 -4.05
CA ALA A 89 15.37 10.20 -4.04
C ALA A 89 15.62 9.20 -5.17
N LEU A 90 14.71 8.21 -5.31
CA LEU A 90 14.78 7.21 -6.39
C LEU A 90 14.72 7.86 -7.78
N ALA A 91 13.76 8.75 -8.01
CA ALA A 91 13.60 9.41 -9.31
C ALA A 91 14.79 10.32 -9.67
N ALA A 92 15.36 11.02 -8.68
CA ALA A 92 16.55 11.85 -8.85
C ALA A 92 17.75 10.99 -9.26
N TYR A 93 17.97 9.86 -8.59
CA TYR A 93 19.05 8.94 -8.95
C TYR A 93 18.89 8.37 -10.35
N ASP A 94 17.70 7.86 -10.71
CA ASP A 94 17.39 7.33 -12.05
C ASP A 94 17.62 8.39 -13.16
N SER A 95 17.58 9.67 -12.80
CA SER A 95 17.83 10.80 -13.69
C SER A 95 19.28 11.31 -13.70
N GLY A 96 20.19 10.67 -12.97
CA GLY A 96 21.59 11.09 -12.84
C GLY A 96 21.81 12.26 -11.87
N LEU A 97 20.82 12.63 -11.06
CA LEU A 97 20.92 13.64 -10.00
C LEU A 97 21.31 12.98 -8.67
N VAL A 98 22.49 12.35 -8.65
CA VAL A 98 22.94 11.49 -7.53
C VAL A 98 23.04 12.28 -6.22
N GLY A 99 23.58 13.51 -6.26
CA GLY A 99 23.73 14.34 -5.07
C GLY A 99 22.38 14.74 -4.47
N GLU A 100 21.46 15.21 -5.31
CA GLU A 100 20.09 15.56 -4.91
C GLU A 100 19.31 14.34 -4.40
N GLY A 101 19.50 13.18 -5.04
CA GLY A 101 18.91 11.91 -4.61
C GLY A 101 19.39 11.50 -3.21
N THR A 102 20.68 11.65 -2.93
CA THR A 102 21.27 11.36 -1.61
C THR A 102 20.68 12.26 -0.52
N VAL A 103 20.56 13.57 -0.79
CA VAL A 103 19.94 14.52 0.15
C VAL A 103 18.48 14.13 0.43
N ALA A 104 17.71 13.78 -0.60
CA ALA A 104 16.33 13.34 -0.43
C ALA A 104 16.22 12.02 0.37
N ALA A 105 17.16 11.09 0.19
CA ALA A 105 17.21 9.83 0.92
C ALA A 105 17.42 10.07 2.43
N HIS A 106 18.38 10.93 2.81
CA HIS A 106 18.60 11.26 4.22
C HIS A 106 17.42 12.00 4.84
N LYS A 107 16.78 12.94 4.12
CA LYS A 107 15.55 13.59 4.60
C LYS A 107 14.41 12.60 4.84
N SER A 108 14.26 11.60 3.96
CA SER A 108 13.30 10.51 4.16
C SER A 108 13.60 9.73 5.44
N MET A 109 14.87 9.39 5.66
CA MET A 109 15.33 8.66 6.85
C MET A 109 15.07 9.45 8.15
N GLU A 110 15.50 10.72 8.20
CA GLU A 110 15.33 11.58 9.39
C GLU A 110 13.85 11.70 9.77
N LEU A 111 13.00 11.93 8.78
CA LEU A 111 11.56 12.04 9.01
C LEU A 111 10.96 10.70 9.47
N ALA A 112 11.35 9.58 8.84
CA ALA A 112 10.91 8.25 9.26
C ALA A 112 11.29 7.94 10.72
N GLN A 113 12.50 8.32 11.15
CA GLN A 113 12.97 8.14 12.52
C GLN A 113 12.22 8.99 13.54
N SER A 114 11.61 10.09 13.10
CA SER A 114 10.76 10.93 13.95
C SER A 114 9.35 10.38 14.17
N LEU A 115 8.94 9.36 13.40
CA LEU A 115 7.62 8.73 13.54
C LEU A 115 7.59 7.81 14.78
N ASP A 116 6.39 7.59 15.31
CA ASP A 116 6.21 6.63 16.41
C ASP A 116 6.60 5.21 15.92
N PRO A 117 7.58 4.53 16.57
CA PRO A 117 8.01 3.19 16.21
C PRO A 117 6.92 2.11 16.22
N ARG A 118 5.74 2.40 16.79
CA ARG A 118 4.58 1.51 16.83
C ARG A 118 3.66 1.66 15.61
N THR A 119 3.98 2.57 14.69
CA THR A 119 3.16 2.83 13.50
C THR A 119 3.74 2.16 12.25
N GLU A 120 2.87 1.82 11.28
CA GLU A 120 3.29 1.36 9.95
C GLU A 120 4.15 2.37 9.23
N GLY A 121 3.85 3.65 9.43
CA GLY A 121 4.63 4.76 8.86
C GLY A 121 6.11 4.68 9.22
N TYR A 122 6.44 4.27 10.45
CA TYR A 122 7.83 4.12 10.88
C TYR A 122 8.57 3.04 10.09
N ALA A 123 8.05 1.80 10.09
CA ALA A 123 8.70 0.68 9.42
C ALA A 123 8.69 0.84 7.88
N GLY A 124 7.56 1.26 7.32
CA GLY A 124 7.42 1.54 5.89
C GLY A 124 8.31 2.71 5.44
N GLY A 125 8.37 3.77 6.25
CA GLY A 125 9.21 4.94 6.02
C GLY A 125 10.70 4.61 6.03
N LEU A 126 11.17 3.88 7.05
CA LEU A 126 12.56 3.43 7.13
C LEU A 126 12.94 2.47 6.00
N ARG A 127 12.03 1.57 5.60
CA ARG A 127 12.25 0.73 4.42
C ARG A 127 12.41 1.57 3.15
N ASN A 128 11.56 2.57 2.97
CA ASN A 128 11.59 3.42 1.78
C ASN A 128 12.89 4.26 1.75
N ALA A 129 13.31 4.79 2.89
CA ALA A 129 14.60 5.44 3.04
C ALA A 129 15.76 4.48 2.76
N ALA A 130 15.71 3.24 3.26
CA ALA A 130 16.72 2.23 2.97
C ALA A 130 16.85 1.94 1.47
N LEU A 131 15.74 1.79 0.75
CA LEU A 131 15.76 1.59 -0.70
C LEU A 131 16.39 2.77 -1.43
N ALA A 132 16.08 4.00 -1.01
CA ALA A 132 16.69 5.20 -1.57
C ALA A 132 18.21 5.23 -1.32
N LEU A 133 18.65 4.91 -0.09
CA LEU A 133 20.06 4.86 0.30
C LEU A 133 20.85 3.77 -0.45
N LEU A 134 20.25 2.59 -0.66
CA LEU A 134 20.84 1.53 -1.49
C LEU A 134 21.12 2.00 -2.90
N VAL A 135 20.14 2.70 -3.49
CA VAL A 135 20.23 3.23 -4.84
C VAL A 135 21.30 4.31 -4.93
N THR A 136 21.44 5.17 -3.92
CA THR A 136 22.50 6.19 -3.86
C THR A 136 23.87 5.65 -3.43
N GLY A 137 23.99 4.34 -3.18
CA GLY A 137 25.25 3.66 -2.85
C GLY A 137 25.62 3.63 -1.37
N ASP A 138 24.78 4.15 -0.47
CA ASP A 138 25.00 4.12 0.98
C ASP A 138 24.40 2.85 1.60
N LYS A 139 24.99 1.70 1.24
CA LYS A 139 24.55 0.39 1.76
C LYS A 139 24.62 0.29 3.29
N PRO A 140 25.68 0.76 4.00
CA PRO A 140 25.73 0.69 5.45
C PRO A 140 24.54 1.39 6.13
N GLU A 141 24.20 2.60 5.69
CA GLU A 141 23.09 3.35 6.29
C GLU A 141 21.73 2.76 5.92
N ALA A 142 21.59 2.21 4.70
CA ALA A 142 20.41 1.46 4.33
C ALA A 142 20.18 0.24 5.24
N LEU A 143 21.24 -0.52 5.54
CA LEU A 143 21.14 -1.65 6.47
C LEU A 143 20.76 -1.20 7.88
N ARG A 144 21.31 -0.08 8.36
CA ARG A 144 20.92 0.53 9.64
C ARG A 144 19.44 0.88 9.69
N CYS A 145 18.89 1.44 8.61
CA CYS A 145 17.46 1.74 8.51
C CYS A 145 16.60 0.47 8.60
N LEU A 146 17.02 -0.61 7.93
CA LEU A 146 16.30 -1.89 7.98
C LEU A 146 16.37 -2.53 9.37
N GLU A 147 17.52 -2.44 10.04
CA GLU A 147 17.68 -2.90 11.42
C GLU A 147 16.73 -2.15 12.37
N LEU A 148 16.67 -0.82 12.25
CA LEU A 148 15.73 0.02 13.02
C LEU A 148 14.27 -0.34 12.73
N ALA A 149 13.88 -0.46 11.46
CA ALA A 149 12.53 -0.85 11.06
C ALA A 149 12.13 -2.21 11.65
N SER A 150 13.12 -3.08 11.83
CA SER A 150 12.94 -4.45 12.26
C SER A 150 12.91 -4.66 13.77
N ALA A 151 13.13 -3.61 14.57
CA ALA A 151 13.20 -3.70 16.02
C ALA A 151 11.86 -4.08 16.66
N LYS A 152 10.71 -3.61 16.11
CA LYS A 152 9.37 -3.80 16.70
C LYS A 152 8.24 -4.02 15.68
N PRO A 153 8.43 -4.82 14.59
CA PRO A 153 7.42 -4.98 13.54
C PRO A 153 6.12 -5.62 14.04
N GLU A 154 6.15 -6.33 15.16
CA GLU A 154 4.98 -6.96 15.79
C GLU A 154 4.06 -5.99 16.55
N LEU A 155 4.53 -4.78 16.89
CA LEU A 155 3.71 -3.81 17.64
C LEU A 155 2.67 -3.10 16.77
N ILE A 156 2.78 -3.27 15.46
CA ILE A 156 1.88 -2.68 14.48
C ILE A 156 0.57 -3.46 14.50
N ALA A 157 -0.38 -2.98 15.31
CA ALA A 157 -1.71 -3.57 15.42
C ALA A 157 -2.57 -3.11 14.24
N PHE A 158 -2.51 -3.81 13.12
CA PHE A 158 -3.45 -3.63 12.01
C PHE A 158 -4.25 -4.90 11.73
N PHE A 159 -5.40 -4.75 11.09
CA PHE A 159 -6.27 -5.88 10.69
C PHE A 159 -5.56 -6.86 9.73
N PHE A 160 -4.44 -6.43 9.11
CA PHE A 160 -3.61 -7.23 8.19
C PHE A 160 -2.12 -7.14 8.59
N GLN A 161 -1.68 -7.93 9.56
CA GLN A 161 -0.28 -7.96 10.04
C GLN A 161 0.66 -8.82 9.18
N PRO A 162 0.99 -8.43 7.95
CA PRO A 162 2.40 -8.58 7.62
C PRO A 162 3.04 -7.43 6.83
N GLU A 163 2.33 -6.34 6.51
CA GLU A 163 2.85 -5.36 5.54
C GLU A 163 4.20 -4.76 5.93
N ALA A 164 4.40 -4.41 7.21
CA ALA A 164 5.68 -3.93 7.70
C ALA A 164 6.80 -4.98 7.59
N MET A 165 6.53 -6.23 7.97
CA MET A 165 7.51 -7.33 7.83
C MET A 165 7.82 -7.60 6.36
N MET A 166 6.80 -7.53 5.50
CA MET A 166 6.90 -7.62 4.03
C MET A 166 7.62 -6.42 3.42
N ALA A 167 7.65 -5.26 4.06
CA ALA A 167 8.46 -4.15 3.61
C ALA A 167 9.93 -4.40 3.97
N ILE A 168 10.20 -4.74 5.24
CA ILE A 168 11.55 -4.92 5.77
C ILE A 168 12.35 -5.91 4.95
N ALA A 169 11.80 -7.09 4.65
CA ALA A 169 12.58 -8.07 3.90
C ALA A 169 12.70 -7.79 2.41
N GLU A 170 11.89 -6.89 1.84
CA GLU A 170 12.07 -6.42 0.47
C GLU A 170 13.32 -5.55 0.45
N GLY A 171 13.47 -4.71 1.49
CA GLY A 171 14.69 -3.97 1.75
C GLY A 171 15.92 -4.87 1.90
N TYR A 172 15.85 -5.91 2.73
CA TYR A 172 16.98 -6.84 2.88
C TYR A 172 17.31 -7.58 1.59
N GLU A 173 16.30 -8.01 0.83
CA GLU A 173 16.52 -8.65 -0.49
C GLU A 173 17.24 -7.70 -1.44
N LYS A 174 16.77 -6.45 -1.55
CA LYS A 174 17.42 -5.43 -2.39
C LYS A 174 18.83 -5.06 -1.90
N ALA A 175 19.10 -5.20 -0.61
CA ALA A 175 20.44 -5.03 -0.05
C ALA A 175 21.37 -6.24 -0.28
N GLY A 176 20.84 -7.36 -0.80
CA GLY A 176 21.58 -8.62 -0.99
C GLY A 176 21.62 -9.52 0.24
N GLU A 177 20.89 -9.19 1.31
CA GLU A 177 20.85 -9.92 2.58
C GLU A 177 19.77 -11.02 2.55
N LYS A 178 19.91 -12.00 1.64
CA LYS A 178 18.88 -12.99 1.31
C LYS A 178 18.38 -13.82 2.50
N GLU A 179 19.27 -14.19 3.42
CA GLU A 179 18.90 -14.97 4.61
C GLU A 179 18.03 -14.16 5.57
N LYS A 180 18.40 -12.89 5.80
CA LYS A 180 17.58 -11.95 6.57
C LYS A 180 16.24 -11.72 5.86
N ALA A 181 16.26 -11.57 4.54
CA ALA A 181 15.05 -11.41 3.75
C ALA A 181 14.06 -12.58 3.96
N ASN A 182 14.53 -13.83 3.77
CA ASN A 182 13.72 -15.02 3.97
C ASN A 182 13.19 -15.14 5.41
N THR A 183 13.99 -14.76 6.41
CA THR A 183 13.59 -14.78 7.82
C THR A 183 12.34 -13.93 8.06
N TYR A 184 12.29 -12.71 7.52
CA TYR A 184 11.11 -11.84 7.69
C TYR A 184 9.93 -12.26 6.82
N TRP A 185 10.14 -12.85 5.63
CA TRP A 185 9.03 -13.45 4.85
C TRP A 185 8.37 -14.58 5.61
N LEU A 186 9.18 -15.47 6.17
CA LEU A 186 8.69 -16.58 6.98
C LEU A 186 7.98 -16.08 8.24
N ARG A 187 8.51 -15.04 8.88
CA ARG A 187 7.87 -14.40 10.04
C ARG A 187 6.52 -13.77 9.67
N ALA A 188 6.48 -13.01 8.57
CA ALA A 188 5.27 -12.39 8.04
C ALA A 188 4.15 -13.42 7.81
N ILE A 189 4.46 -14.52 7.12
CA ILE A 189 3.45 -15.54 6.80
C ILE A 189 3.01 -16.36 8.03
N LYS A 190 3.91 -16.60 8.99
CA LYS A 190 3.56 -17.21 10.28
C LYS A 190 2.61 -16.33 11.09
N THR A 191 2.86 -15.01 11.13
CA THR A 191 1.94 -14.04 11.75
C THR A 191 0.58 -14.07 11.05
N ALA A 192 0.57 -14.08 9.71
CA ALA A 192 -0.65 -14.21 8.94
C ALA A 192 -1.42 -15.51 9.24
N LYS A 193 -0.74 -16.66 9.37
CA LYS A 193 -1.34 -17.94 9.78
C LYS A 193 -2.00 -17.85 11.15
N GLY A 194 -1.44 -17.07 12.08
CA GLY A 194 -2.00 -16.85 13.42
C GLY A 194 -3.29 -16.04 13.44
N HIS A 195 -3.64 -15.34 12.36
CA HIS A 195 -4.82 -14.48 12.33
C HIS A 195 -6.12 -15.29 12.46
N HIS A 196 -7.03 -14.86 13.35
CA HIS A 196 -8.26 -15.60 13.68
C HIS A 196 -9.25 -15.72 12.50
N HIS A 197 -9.39 -14.69 11.67
CA HIS A 197 -10.26 -14.72 10.49
C HIS A 197 -9.63 -15.44 9.27
N PRO A 198 -10.25 -16.51 8.73
CA PRO A 198 -9.72 -17.24 7.56
C PRO A 198 -9.51 -16.38 6.32
N ARG A 199 -10.45 -15.47 6.02
CA ARG A 199 -10.36 -14.57 4.87
C ARG A 199 -9.16 -13.62 4.96
N ALA A 200 -8.83 -13.15 6.16
CA ALA A 200 -7.66 -12.31 6.38
C ALA A 200 -6.36 -13.10 6.14
N ARG A 201 -6.31 -14.38 6.56
CA ARG A 201 -5.16 -15.27 6.26
C ARG A 201 -4.93 -15.40 4.75
N GLN A 202 -6.00 -15.67 3.99
CA GLN A 202 -5.94 -15.78 2.54
C GLN A 202 -5.50 -14.47 1.87
N MET A 203 -6.02 -13.32 2.32
CA MET A 203 -5.61 -12.03 1.79
C MET A 203 -4.12 -11.75 2.05
N ASN A 204 -3.63 -12.08 3.25
CA ASN A 204 -2.22 -11.93 3.59
C ASN A 204 -1.30 -12.82 2.75
N VAL A 205 -1.74 -14.02 2.35
CA VAL A 205 -1.01 -14.87 1.38
C VAL A 205 -0.86 -14.14 0.05
N VAL A 206 -1.93 -13.55 -0.48
CA VAL A 206 -1.90 -12.82 -1.76
C VAL A 206 -0.97 -11.60 -1.67
N LEU A 207 -1.03 -10.84 -0.58
CA LEU A 207 -0.16 -9.69 -0.35
C LEU A 207 1.33 -10.11 -0.28
N LEU A 208 1.63 -11.20 0.43
CA LEU A 208 2.99 -11.75 0.50
C LEU A 208 3.51 -12.16 -0.87
N LEU A 209 2.75 -12.98 -1.60
CA LEU A 209 3.16 -13.44 -2.92
C LEU A 209 3.36 -12.27 -3.90
N SER A 210 2.51 -11.25 -3.82
CA SER A 210 2.64 -10.03 -4.63
C SER A 210 3.91 -9.25 -4.27
N ASN A 211 4.24 -9.16 -2.97
CA ASN A 211 5.46 -8.51 -2.51
C ASN A 211 6.71 -9.26 -2.97
N MET A 212 6.76 -10.59 -2.80
CA MET A 212 7.86 -11.44 -3.25
C MET A 212 8.07 -11.38 -4.77
N ALA A 213 6.98 -11.40 -5.55
CA ALA A 213 7.04 -11.26 -7.00
C ALA A 213 7.66 -9.92 -7.44
N ARG A 214 7.27 -8.82 -6.78
CA ARG A 214 7.87 -7.48 -7.02
C ARG A 214 9.35 -7.43 -6.62
N ALA A 215 9.73 -8.15 -5.57
CA ALA A 215 11.14 -8.28 -5.18
C ALA A 215 11.94 -9.12 -6.18
N GLY A 216 11.28 -9.98 -6.97
CA GLY A 216 11.91 -10.92 -7.90
C GLY A 216 12.29 -12.25 -7.25
N VAL A 217 11.60 -12.64 -6.17
CA VAL A 217 11.95 -13.78 -5.31
C VAL A 217 10.85 -14.82 -5.35
N ALA A 218 11.22 -16.09 -5.48
CA ALA A 218 10.29 -17.21 -5.30
C ALA A 218 10.16 -17.59 -3.81
N PRO A 219 8.97 -18.01 -3.34
CA PRO A 219 8.81 -18.54 -1.99
C PRO A 219 9.77 -19.67 -1.68
N SER A 220 10.40 -19.64 -0.51
CA SER A 220 11.16 -20.78 0.02
C SER A 220 10.23 -21.94 0.36
N PRO A 221 10.74 -23.18 0.45
CA PRO A 221 9.95 -24.33 0.87
C PRO A 221 9.21 -24.10 2.20
N GLU A 222 9.87 -23.46 3.18
CA GLU A 222 9.28 -23.15 4.49
C GLU A 222 8.16 -22.13 4.40
N VAL A 223 8.26 -21.13 3.51
CA VAL A 223 7.17 -20.18 3.26
C VAL A 223 6.00 -20.89 2.57
N MET A 224 6.28 -21.75 1.58
CA MET A 224 5.26 -22.54 0.90
C MET A 224 4.50 -23.47 1.83
N GLU A 225 5.19 -24.12 2.76
CA GLU A 225 4.55 -24.99 3.77
C GLU A 225 3.50 -24.22 4.59
N VAL A 226 3.81 -22.98 5.00
CA VAL A 226 2.86 -22.14 5.75
C VAL A 226 1.69 -21.69 4.87
N ILE A 227 1.95 -21.36 3.59
CA ILE A 227 0.90 -21.00 2.61
C ILE A 227 -0.07 -22.18 2.40
N GLU A 228 0.46 -23.39 2.20
CA GLU A 228 -0.36 -24.58 2.02
C GLU A 228 -1.18 -24.92 3.27
N ALA A 229 -0.60 -24.74 4.45
CA ALA A 229 -1.32 -24.88 5.71
C ALA A 229 -2.52 -23.92 5.80
N ILE A 230 -2.32 -22.64 5.45
CA ILE A 230 -3.43 -21.67 5.37
C ILE A 230 -4.47 -22.12 4.32
N GLY A 231 -4.02 -22.65 3.19
CA GLY A 231 -4.87 -23.20 2.12
C GLY A 231 -5.75 -24.36 2.58
N ARG A 232 -5.24 -25.21 3.49
CA ARG A 232 -6.00 -26.29 4.17
C ARG A 232 -6.92 -25.78 5.28
N GLY A 233 -6.93 -24.47 5.54
CA GLY A 233 -7.74 -23.85 6.59
C GLY A 233 -7.08 -23.84 7.97
N GLU A 234 -5.83 -24.31 8.10
CA GLU A 234 -5.11 -24.29 9.38
C GLU A 234 -4.82 -22.86 9.85
N GLY A 235 -4.66 -22.70 11.17
CA GLY A 235 -4.37 -21.41 11.81
C GLY A 235 -5.58 -20.73 12.44
N GLY A 236 -5.35 -19.53 12.97
CA GLY A 236 -6.18 -18.95 14.02
C GLY A 236 -5.86 -19.60 15.37
N GLY A 237 -5.74 -18.82 16.44
CA GLY A 237 -5.63 -19.39 17.79
C GLY A 237 -6.82 -20.30 18.10
N ASP A 238 -6.72 -21.12 19.15
CA ASP A 238 -7.76 -22.05 19.65
C ASP A 238 -9.06 -21.36 20.13
N THR A 239 -9.47 -20.27 19.51
CA THR A 239 -10.79 -19.69 19.65
C THR A 239 -11.77 -20.66 19.00
N LYS A 240 -12.37 -21.52 19.82
CA LYS A 240 -13.48 -22.44 19.53
C LYS A 240 -14.76 -21.75 19.05
N THR A 241 -14.68 -20.71 18.24
CA THR A 241 -15.83 -19.93 17.79
C THR A 241 -15.99 -20.02 16.28
N ASN A 242 -16.94 -20.88 15.92
CA ASN A 242 -17.66 -20.89 14.65
C ASN A 242 -16.81 -21.25 13.44
N ALA A 243 -16.48 -22.54 13.34
CA ALA A 243 -16.43 -23.18 12.04
C ALA A 243 -17.71 -22.82 11.30
N VAL A 244 -17.59 -21.95 10.28
CA VAL A 244 -18.60 -21.84 9.24
C VAL A 244 -18.58 -23.20 8.55
N THR A 245 -19.41 -24.10 9.06
CA THR A 245 -19.80 -25.32 8.37
C THR A 245 -20.20 -24.90 6.96
N SER A 246 -19.60 -25.59 5.98
CA SER A 246 -19.76 -25.54 4.54
C SER A 246 -21.00 -24.83 4.01
N PRO A 247 -20.95 -24.20 2.82
CA PRO A 247 -22.13 -23.59 2.21
C PRO A 247 -23.29 -24.58 2.27
N ALA A 248 -24.36 -24.17 2.97
CA ALA A 248 -25.55 -24.97 3.13
C ALA A 248 -25.87 -25.59 1.78
N LYS A 249 -25.88 -26.92 1.70
CA LYS A 249 -26.50 -27.61 0.57
C LYS A 249 -27.90 -27.00 0.49
N GLN A 250 -28.13 -26.17 -0.52
CA GLN A 250 -29.47 -25.75 -0.88
C GLN A 250 -30.17 -27.03 -1.28
N ASP A 251 -30.84 -27.66 -0.33
CA ASP A 251 -31.82 -28.68 -0.62
C ASP A 251 -32.75 -28.06 -1.65
N LYS A 252 -32.66 -28.58 -2.88
CA LYS A 252 -33.61 -28.30 -3.94
C LYS A 252 -34.98 -28.71 -3.42
N LYS A 253 -35.69 -27.74 -2.82
CA LYS A 253 -37.10 -27.88 -2.49
C LYS A 253 -37.82 -27.94 -3.82
N GLU A 254 -38.05 -29.16 -4.30
CA GLU A 254 -38.94 -29.45 -5.41
C GLU A 254 -40.26 -28.74 -5.15
N THR A 255 -40.53 -27.70 -5.94
CA THR A 255 -41.84 -27.09 -6.08
C THR A 255 -42.74 -28.11 -6.77
N LYS A 256 -43.35 -28.99 -5.98
CA LYS A 256 -44.36 -29.94 -6.44
C LYS A 256 -45.61 -29.17 -6.82
N ASP A 257 -45.77 -29.03 -8.12
CA ASP A 257 -46.93 -28.52 -8.85
C ASP A 257 -48.22 -29.16 -8.28
N LYS A 258 -49.13 -28.32 -7.79
CA LYS A 258 -50.50 -28.70 -7.38
C LYS A 258 -51.51 -27.95 -8.25
N ARG A 259 -51.51 -28.25 -9.54
CA ARG A 259 -52.74 -28.22 -10.35
C ARG A 259 -53.46 -29.54 -10.14
N ASP A 260 -54.55 -29.52 -9.37
CA ASP A 260 -55.84 -30.09 -9.78
C ASP A 260 -56.83 -30.26 -8.62
N LYS A 261 -58.11 -30.17 -9.00
CA LYS A 261 -59.35 -30.47 -8.26
C LYS A 261 -59.87 -29.45 -7.25
N LYS A 262 -60.81 -28.62 -7.72
CA LYS A 262 -62.21 -28.78 -7.29
C LYS A 262 -63.20 -28.14 -8.28
N LYS A 263 -63.82 -29.03 -9.06
CA LYS A 263 -65.07 -28.84 -9.81
C LYS A 263 -66.14 -29.62 -9.04
N LYS A 264 -67.22 -28.99 -8.58
CA LYS A 264 -68.59 -29.54 -8.39
C LYS A 264 -69.49 -28.50 -7.71
N GLU A 265 -70.47 -27.99 -8.47
CA GLU A 265 -71.93 -28.22 -8.29
C GLU A 265 -72.56 -27.18 -7.34
N SER A 266 -73.18 -26.12 -7.86
CA SER A 266 -74.57 -26.03 -8.34
C SER A 266 -75.62 -26.17 -7.23
N LYS A 267 -76.33 -25.09 -6.94
CA LYS A 267 -77.81 -25.09 -6.88
C LYS A 267 -78.36 -23.66 -6.76
N VAL A 268 -79.03 -23.25 -7.84
CA VAL A 268 -80.09 -22.25 -7.88
C VAL A 268 -81.30 -22.83 -7.13
N PRO A 269 -82.13 -21.99 -6.49
CA PRO A 269 -83.55 -22.06 -6.81
C PRO A 269 -84.18 -20.69 -7.08
N THR A 270 -85.15 -20.79 -7.98
CA THR A 270 -85.98 -19.78 -8.61
C THR A 270 -86.99 -19.13 -7.66
N ALA A 271 -87.42 -17.94 -8.06
CA ALA A 271 -88.37 -17.01 -7.48
C ALA A 271 -89.75 -17.56 -7.06
N GLN A 272 -90.39 -16.81 -6.15
CA GLN A 272 -91.74 -16.28 -6.28
C GLN A 272 -91.74 -14.81 -5.85
#